data_AF-A0A6N9VC67-F1
#
_entry.id   AF-A0A6N9VC67-F1
#
_cell.length_a   1.000
_cell.length_b   1.000
_cell.length_c   1.000
_cell.angle_alpha   90.00
_cell.angle_beta   90.00
_cell.angle_gamma   90.00
#
_symmetry.space_group_name_H-M   'P 1'
#
loop_
_entity.id
_entity.type
_entity.pdbx_description
1 polymer ?
#
loop_
_entity_poly.entity_id
_entity_poly.type
_entity_poly.pdbx_seq_one_letter_code
_entity_poly.pdbx_strand_id
1 'polypeptide(L)'
;MATIDRQTATLALAHALAAAGRGLPVFPLSATKLPALRSPHHGEQPPVHCRGECGLPGHGVHDATTDPAAVRALFAAAPRATGYGIACG
;
A
#
# COMPACT_ATOMS: atom_id res chain seq x y z
N MET A 1 16.39 -13.68 -9.73
CA MET A 1 15.09 -13.51 -9.04
C MET A 1 15.01 -12.19 -8.26
N ALA A 2 15.94 -11.91 -7.34
CA ALA A 2 15.90 -10.70 -6.49
C ALA A 2 15.99 -9.35 -7.24
N THR A 3 16.64 -9.31 -8.40
CA THR A 3 16.72 -8.12 -9.25
C THR A 3 15.37 -7.78 -9.89
N ILE A 4 14.65 -8.79 -10.39
CA ILE A 4 13.33 -8.65 -11.02
C ILE A 4 12.30 -8.17 -9.98
N ASP A 5 12.33 -8.71 -8.77
CA ASP A 5 11.45 -8.29 -7.68
C ASP A 5 11.66 -6.80 -7.33
N ARG A 6 12.93 -6.37 -7.19
CA ARG A 6 13.29 -4.97 -6.95
C ARG A 6 12.89 -4.03 -8.10
N GLN A 7 13.05 -4.47 -9.34
CA GLN A 7 12.61 -3.72 -10.52
C GLN A 7 11.09 -3.55 -10.52
N THR A 8 10.36 -4.61 -10.18
CA THR A 8 8.89 -4.60 -10.11
C THR A 8 8.40 -3.66 -9.02
N ALA A 9 9.00 -3.69 -7.83
CA ALA A 9 8.70 -2.75 -6.75
C ALA A 9 8.97 -1.28 -7.15
N THR A 10 10.07 -1.03 -7.86
CA THR A 10 10.41 0.31 -8.38
C THR A 10 9.35 0.81 -9.38
N LEU A 11 8.94 -0.03 -10.33
CA LEU A 11 7.91 0.32 -11.31
C LEU A 11 6.54 0.55 -10.64
N ALA A 12 6.18 -0.31 -9.68
CA ALA A 12 4.94 -0.17 -8.91
C ALA A 12 4.88 1.18 -8.18
N LEU A 13 5.97 1.58 -7.51
CA LEU A 13 6.06 2.89 -6.86
C LEU A 13 5.96 4.04 -7.87
N ALA A 14 6.66 3.95 -9.01
CA ALA A 14 6.63 4.99 -10.04
C ALA A 14 5.22 5.22 -10.59
N HIS A 15 4.48 4.15 -10.88
CA HIS A 15 3.10 4.26 -11.36
C HIS A 15 2.13 4.72 -10.26
N ALA A 16 2.32 4.28 -9.01
CA ALA A 16 1.53 4.76 -7.88
C ALA A 16 1.69 6.28 -7.69
N LEU A 17 2.91 6.80 -7.77
CA LEU A 17 3.18 8.24 -7.69
C LEU A 17 2.57 9.02 -8.86
N ALA A 18 2.61 8.46 -10.09
CA ALA A 18 1.96 9.07 -11.23
C ALA A 18 0.43 9.14 -11.08
N ALA A 19 -0.20 8.10 -10.51
CA ALA A 19 -1.62 8.11 -10.20
C ALA A 19 -1.97 9.09 -9.07
N ALA A 20 -1.20 9.10 -7.98
CA ALA A 20 -1.35 10.05 -6.88
C ALA A 20 -1.24 11.50 -7.35
N GLY A 21 -0.28 11.80 -8.25
CA GLY A 21 -0.14 13.12 -8.88
C GLY A 21 -1.33 13.55 -9.74
N ARG A 22 -2.22 12.61 -10.10
CA ARG A 22 -3.50 12.87 -10.79
C ARG A 22 -4.69 12.92 -9.83
N GLY A 23 -4.45 12.94 -8.51
CA GLY A 23 -5.49 12.97 -7.49
C GLY A 23 -6.18 11.64 -7.23
N LEU A 24 -5.60 10.52 -7.68
CA LEU A 24 -6.14 9.18 -7.43
C LEU A 24 -5.50 8.60 -6.16
N PRO A 25 -6.26 8.29 -5.08
CA PRO A 25 -5.68 7.73 -3.86
C PRO A 25 -5.18 6.31 -4.09
N VAL A 26 -3.94 6.02 -3.70
CA VAL A 26 -3.27 4.74 -3.96
C VAL A 26 -2.73 4.06 -2.71
N PHE A 27 -2.58 2.73 -2.78
CA PHE A 27 -1.96 1.89 -1.75
C PHE A 27 -1.20 0.70 -2.38
N PRO A 28 -0.17 0.12 -1.72
CA PRO A 28 0.66 -0.93 -2.32
C PRO A 28 -0.04 -2.30 -2.34
N LEU A 29 0.19 -3.08 -3.40
CA LEU A 29 -0.33 -4.44 -3.57
C LEU A 29 0.78 -5.48 -3.75
N SER A 30 0.54 -6.69 -3.25
CA SER A 30 1.37 -7.87 -3.48
C SER A 30 1.12 -8.48 -4.86
N ALA A 31 1.93 -9.48 -5.23
CA ALA A 31 1.76 -10.25 -6.46
C ALA A 31 0.41 -11.00 -6.53
N THR A 32 -0.20 -11.29 -5.39
CA THR A 32 -1.52 -11.92 -5.29
C THR A 32 -2.66 -10.92 -5.27
N LYS A 33 -2.39 -9.64 -5.56
CA LYS A 33 -3.37 -8.53 -5.60
C LYS A 33 -4.07 -8.29 -4.25
N LEU A 34 -3.41 -8.61 -3.14
CA LEU A 34 -3.83 -8.25 -1.80
C LEU A 34 -3.05 -7.02 -1.31
N PRO A 35 -3.56 -6.24 -0.33
CA PRO A 35 -2.77 -5.22 0.34
C PRO A 35 -1.40 -5.76 0.75
N ALA A 36 -0.33 -5.05 0.36
CA ALA A 36 1.03 -5.53 0.56
C ALA A 36 1.48 -5.44 2.03
N LEU A 37 0.84 -4.56 2.80
CA LEU A 37 1.04 -4.42 4.23
C LEU A 37 0.05 -5.32 4.97
N ARG A 38 0.58 -6.08 5.93
CA ARG A 38 -0.23 -6.85 6.87
C ARG A 38 -0.94 -5.89 7.82
N SER A 39 -2.21 -6.15 8.12
CA SER A 39 -2.97 -5.38 9.10
C SER A 39 -2.26 -5.37 10.47
N PRO A 40 -2.18 -4.20 11.14
CA PRO A 40 -1.62 -4.12 12.49
C PRO A 40 -2.43 -4.95 13.51
N HIS A 41 -3.69 -5.24 13.20
CA HIS A 41 -4.63 -5.96 14.07
C HIS A 41 -4.76 -7.47 13.75
N HIS A 42 -3.88 -8.04 12.91
CA HIS A 42 -4.01 -9.44 12.45
C HIS A 42 -4.13 -10.47 13.59
N GLY A 43 -3.56 -10.21 14.77
CA GLY A 43 -3.55 -11.13 15.91
C GLY A 43 -4.62 -10.88 16.97
N GLU A 44 -5.45 -9.86 16.82
CA GLU A 44 -6.36 -9.41 17.88
C GLU A 44 -7.62 -10.29 17.96
N GLN A 45 -8.10 -10.51 19.19
CA GLN A 45 -9.30 -11.26 19.50
C GLN A 45 -10.11 -10.47 20.56
N PRO A 46 -11.33 -10.00 20.24
CA PRO A 46 -12.04 -10.17 18.96
C PRO A 46 -11.42 -9.38 17.79
N PRO A 47 -11.79 -9.67 16.53
CA PRO A 47 -11.35 -8.90 15.37
C PRO A 47 -11.71 -7.41 15.49
N VAL A 48 -10.75 -6.53 15.19
CA VAL A 48 -10.92 -5.08 15.23
C VAL A 48 -11.19 -4.51 13.84
N HIS A 49 -12.25 -3.71 13.73
CA HIS A 49 -12.56 -2.91 12.55
C HIS A 49 -11.95 -1.52 12.70
N CYS A 50 -10.70 -1.38 12.24
CA CYS A 50 -9.99 -0.11 12.16
C CYS A 50 -9.90 0.35 10.70
N ARG A 51 -10.16 1.64 10.45
CA ARG A 51 -10.01 2.31 9.15
C ARG A 51 -8.82 3.28 9.15
N GLY A 52 -7.84 3.05 10.01
CA GLY A 52 -6.63 3.87 10.13
C GLY A 52 -6.62 4.82 11.33
N GLU A 53 -7.66 4.81 12.17
CA GLU A 53 -7.73 5.65 13.37
C GLU A 53 -6.62 5.34 14.39
N CYS A 54 -6.01 4.15 14.31
CA CYS A 54 -4.89 3.74 15.16
C CYS A 54 -3.54 4.37 14.77
N GLY A 55 -3.46 5.06 13.62
CA GLY A 55 -2.24 5.73 13.16
C GLY A 55 -1.13 4.81 12.61
N LEU A 56 -1.37 3.49 12.56
CA LEU A 56 -0.47 2.52 11.95
C LEU A 56 -0.88 2.22 10.50
N PRO A 57 0.05 1.88 9.59
CA PRO A 57 -0.30 1.44 8.25
C PRO A 57 -0.68 -0.06 8.23
N GLY A 58 -1.44 -0.49 7.22
CA GLY A 58 -1.86 -1.88 7.01
C GLY A 58 -3.38 -2.09 6.83
N HIS A 59 -4.18 -1.03 6.73
CA HIS A 59 -5.62 -1.06 6.54
C HIS A 59 -6.06 -1.13 5.07
N GLY A 60 -5.10 -1.34 4.16
CA GLY A 60 -5.36 -1.56 2.74
C GLY A 60 -5.95 -0.34 2.07
N VAL A 61 -7.19 -0.42 1.57
CA VAL A 61 -7.86 0.69 0.90
C VAL A 61 -8.01 1.92 1.83
N HIS A 62 -8.08 1.72 3.15
CA HIS A 62 -8.18 2.82 4.10
C HIS A 62 -6.87 3.59 4.30
N ASP A 63 -5.71 3.01 3.92
CA ASP A 63 -4.44 3.73 3.89
C ASP A 63 -4.22 4.50 2.57
N ALA A 64 -5.16 4.39 1.62
CA ALA A 64 -4.98 4.97 0.30
C ALA A 64 -4.85 6.49 0.37
N THR A 65 -3.84 7.03 -0.29
CA THR A 65 -3.48 8.45 -0.18
C THR A 65 -3.02 9.02 -1.51
N THR A 66 -3.15 10.33 -1.66
CA THR A 66 -2.59 11.11 -2.77
C THR A 66 -1.31 11.84 -2.39
N ASP A 67 -0.93 11.86 -1.10
CA ASP A 67 0.30 12.50 -0.65
C ASP A 67 1.54 11.71 -1.13
N PRO A 68 2.41 12.27 -1.97
CA PRO A 68 3.59 11.58 -2.48
C PRO A 68 4.55 11.11 -1.37
N ALA A 69 4.62 11.81 -0.24
CA ALA A 69 5.47 11.40 0.89
C ALA A 69 4.90 10.15 1.56
N ALA A 70 3.60 10.15 1.86
CA ALA A 70 2.90 8.98 2.39
C ALA A 70 2.94 7.77 1.43
N VAL A 71 2.80 7.96 0.12
CA VAL A 71 2.93 6.87 -0.87
C VAL A 71 4.32 6.22 -0.78
N ARG A 72 5.39 7.02 -0.72
CA ARG A 72 6.76 6.48 -0.56
C ARG A 72 6.93 5.74 0.75
N ALA A 73 6.36 6.25 1.84
CA ALA A 73 6.40 5.59 3.14
C ALA A 73 5.70 4.22 3.12
N LEU A 74 4.52 4.13 2.50
CA LEU A 74 3.80 2.86 2.34
C LEU A 74 4.61 1.83 1.53
N PHE A 75 5.22 2.24 0.42
CA PHE A 75 6.06 1.36 -0.39
C PHE A 75 7.37 0.97 0.31
N ALA A 76 7.94 1.86 1.13
CA ALA A 76 9.11 1.54 1.95
C ALA A 76 8.78 0.48 3.02
N ALA A 77 7.58 0.54 3.61
CA ALA A 77 7.08 -0.48 4.52
C ALA A 77 6.69 -1.79 3.82
N ALA A 78 6.45 -1.75 2.50
CA ALA A 78 6.06 -2.88 1.66
C ALA A 78 7.12 -3.23 0.59
N PRO A 79 8.34 -3.67 0.96
CA PRO A 79 9.44 -3.89 0.01
C PRO A 79 9.18 -4.99 -1.03
N ARG A 80 8.14 -5.81 -0.82
CA ARG A 80 7.67 -6.86 -1.75
C ARG A 80 6.40 -6.46 -2.51
N ALA A 81 6.03 -5.18 -2.50
CA ALA A 81 4.94 -4.69 -3.32
C ALA A 81 5.33 -4.83 -4.80
N THR A 82 4.46 -5.46 -5.58
CA THR A 82 4.66 -5.64 -7.03
C THR A 82 3.65 -4.83 -7.85
N GLY A 83 2.72 -4.16 -7.19
CA GLY A 83 1.71 -3.32 -7.82
C GLY A 83 1.13 -2.29 -6.85
N TYR A 84 0.09 -1.60 -7.29
CA TYR A 84 -0.68 -0.65 -6.48
C TYR A 84 -2.18 -0.77 -6.79
N GLY A 85 -3.00 -0.44 -5.81
CA GLY A 85 -4.45 -0.27 -5.97
C GLY A 85 -4.82 1.21 -5.98
N ILE A 86 -5.99 1.51 -6.55
CA ILE A 86 -6.63 2.83 -6.47
C ILE A 86 -7.91 2.66 -5.64
N ALA A 87 -8.13 3.54 -4.67
CA ALA A 87 -9.39 3.57 -3.94
C ALA A 87 -10.48 4.21 -4.81
N CYS A 88 -11.48 3.40 -5.18
CA CYS A 88 -12.68 3.82 -5.90
C CYS A 88 -13.84 3.67 -4.91
N GLY A 89 -14.41 4.80 -4.47
CA GLY A 89 -15.49 4.83 -3.46
C GLY A 89 -16.73 4.03 -3.83
#